data_AF-A0A8D8HDU7-F1
#
_entry.id   AF-A0A8D8HDU7-F1
#
_cell.length_a   1.000
_cell.length_b   1.000
_cell.length_c   1.000
_cell.angle_alpha   90.00
_cell.angle_beta   90.00
_cell.angle_gamma   90.00
#
_symmetry.space_group_name_H-M   'P 1'
#
loop_
_entity.id
_entity.type
_entity.pdbx_description
1 polymer ?
#
loop_
_entity_poly.entity_id
_entity_poly.type
_entity_poly.pdbx_seq_one_letter_code
_entity_poly.pdbx_strand_id
1 'polypeptide(L)'
;MELLRTVSDTFWSTRVWLPPNVTWEDIRPGVRADVEYADYRHLVWPLPLAAIIFVIRIFVERYWIAPIGKAIGIKSTGPKPPIPNKLLETTYSANSRLNHKMIVKLTKQTELSERQIERWWRRRRAQDKPTTL
;
A
#
# COMPACT_ATOMS: atom_id res chain seq x y z
N MET A 1 -12.14 -2.95 -29.21
CA MET A 1 -10.95 -3.62 -29.79
C MET A 1 -9.96 -2.61 -30.36
N GLU A 2 -10.41 -1.58 -31.09
CA GLU A 2 -9.53 -0.52 -31.63
C GLU A 2 -8.72 0.22 -30.56
N LEU A 3 -9.35 0.60 -29.44
CA LEU A 3 -8.66 1.35 -28.38
C LEU A 3 -7.48 0.59 -27.75
N LEU A 4 -7.60 -0.73 -27.56
CA LEU A 4 -6.50 -1.56 -27.05
C LEU A 4 -5.35 -1.68 -28.05
N ARG A 5 -5.66 -1.74 -29.34
CA ARG A 5 -4.66 -1.75 -30.41
C ARG A 5 -3.94 -0.41 -30.48
N THR A 6 -4.67 0.71 -30.47
CA THR A 6 -4.07 2.05 -30.45
C THR A 6 -3.16 2.27 -29.25
N VAL A 7 -3.58 1.84 -28.05
CA VAL A 7 -2.75 1.93 -26.85
C VAL A 7 -1.50 1.05 -26.97
N SER A 8 -1.67 -0.19 -27.44
CA SER A 8 -0.55 -1.11 -27.69
C SER A 8 0.44 -0.54 -28.71
N ASP A 9 -0.03 -0.02 -29.84
CA ASP A 9 0.82 0.52 -30.91
C ASP A 9 1.54 1.80 -30.48
N THR A 10 0.88 2.61 -29.64
CA THR A 10 1.49 3.81 -29.04
C THR A 10 2.59 3.41 -28.04
N PHE A 11 2.30 2.45 -27.16
CA PHE A 11 3.26 1.93 -26.19
C PHE A 11 4.47 1.30 -26.89
N TRP A 12 4.24 0.48 -27.92
CA TRP A 12 5.27 -0.18 -28.72
C TRP A 12 5.81 0.69 -29.86
N SER A 13 5.66 2.01 -29.79
CA SER A 13 6.21 2.88 -30.83
C SER A 13 7.74 2.82 -30.85
N THR A 14 8.33 2.71 -32.04
CA THR A 14 9.79 2.64 -32.24
C THR A 14 10.51 3.84 -31.63
N ARG A 15 9.86 5.01 -31.59
CA ARG A 15 10.40 6.25 -31.03
C ARG A 15 10.68 6.19 -29.52
N VAL A 16 9.95 5.36 -28.78
CA VAL A 16 10.09 5.26 -27.32
C VAL A 16 11.18 4.26 -26.94
N TRP A 17 11.31 3.17 -27.68
CA TRP A 17 12.14 2.03 -27.29
C TRP A 17 13.44 1.87 -28.11
N LEU A 18 13.46 2.33 -29.35
CA LEU A 18 14.53 2.04 -30.30
C LEU A 18 15.31 3.31 -30.68
N PRO A 19 16.62 3.18 -30.97
CA PRO A 19 17.41 4.26 -31.54
C PRO A 19 16.93 4.63 -32.96
N PRO A 20 17.32 5.82 -33.47
CA PRO A 20 16.97 6.23 -34.84
C PRO A 20 17.48 5.22 -35.87
N ASN A 21 16.70 5.01 -36.94
CA ASN A 21 16.98 4.08 -38.06
C ASN A 21 16.87 2.58 -37.74
N VAL A 22 16.26 2.19 -36.62
CA VAL A 22 15.99 0.77 -36.29
C VAL A 22 14.49 0.56 -36.08
N THR A 23 13.96 -0.52 -36.62
CA THR A 23 12.56 -0.93 -36.46
C THR A 23 12.46 -2.27 -35.73
N TRP A 24 11.26 -2.58 -35.20
CA TRP A 24 10.99 -3.89 -34.57
C TRP A 24 11.14 -5.07 -35.54
N GLU A 25 11.06 -4.83 -36.85
CA GLU A 25 11.27 -5.86 -37.86
C GLU A 25 12.75 -6.26 -37.97
N ASP A 26 13.67 -5.33 -37.73
CA ASP A 26 15.12 -5.58 -37.83
C ASP A 26 15.66 -6.45 -36.68
N ILE A 27 14.92 -6.51 -35.56
CA ILE A 27 15.26 -7.24 -34.34
C ILE A 27 14.29 -8.40 -34.04
N ARG A 28 13.44 -8.76 -35.00
CA ARG A 28 12.56 -9.92 -34.86
C ARG A 28 13.41 -11.20 -34.78
N PRO A 29 13.08 -12.15 -33.88
CA PRO A 29 13.80 -13.42 -33.80
C PRO A 29 13.83 -14.14 -35.16
N GLY A 30 15.01 -14.64 -35.55
CA GLY A 30 15.20 -15.39 -36.80
C GLY A 30 15.48 -14.56 -38.06
N VAL A 31 15.58 -13.22 -37.95
CA VAL A 31 15.94 -12.36 -39.10
C VAL A 31 17.43 -12.46 -39.44
N ARG A 32 18.27 -12.74 -38.44
CA ARG A 32 19.72 -12.84 -38.56
C ARG A 32 20.16 -14.23 -38.15
N ALA A 33 20.91 -14.92 -39.01
CA ALA A 33 21.40 -16.28 -38.73
C ALA A 33 22.53 -16.29 -37.69
N ASP A 34 23.14 -15.14 -37.44
CA ASP A 34 24.25 -14.91 -36.51
C ASP A 34 23.78 -14.55 -35.09
N VAL A 35 22.55 -14.03 -34.92
CA VAL A 35 22.06 -13.55 -33.63
C VAL A 35 20.56 -13.83 -33.45
N GLU A 36 20.22 -14.53 -32.36
CA GLU A 36 18.84 -14.66 -31.89
C GLU A 36 18.47 -13.53 -30.91
N TYR A 37 17.59 -12.63 -31.33
CA TYR A 37 17.04 -11.58 -30.47
C TYR A 37 15.82 -12.06 -29.68
N ALA A 38 15.65 -11.53 -28.47
CA ALA A 38 14.46 -11.79 -27.66
C ALA A 38 13.23 -11.06 -28.22
N ASP A 39 12.06 -11.72 -28.22
CA ASP A 39 10.81 -11.09 -28.62
C ASP A 39 10.40 -10.01 -27.60
N TYR A 40 10.31 -8.76 -28.08
CA TYR A 40 9.90 -7.60 -27.29
C TYR A 40 8.50 -7.77 -26.66
N ARG A 41 7.62 -8.55 -27.31
CA ARG A 41 6.27 -8.84 -26.81
C ARG A 41 6.29 -9.57 -25.47
N HIS A 42 7.40 -10.25 -25.14
CA HIS A 42 7.53 -10.94 -23.86
C HIS A 42 7.63 -10.00 -22.65
N LEU A 43 7.85 -8.71 -22.83
CA LEU A 43 7.86 -7.72 -21.74
C LEU A 43 6.49 -7.60 -21.04
N VAL A 44 5.42 -8.11 -21.66
CA VAL A 44 4.09 -8.14 -21.05
C VAL A 44 3.99 -9.22 -19.98
N TRP A 45 4.75 -10.33 -20.06
CA TRP A 45 4.66 -11.47 -19.14
C TRP A 45 5.08 -11.20 -17.69
N PRO A 46 6.07 -10.35 -17.38
CA PRO A 46 6.38 -9.96 -16.01
C PRO A 46 5.21 -9.32 -15.25
N LEU A 47 4.28 -8.64 -15.93
CA LEU A 47 3.14 -7.98 -15.28
C LEU A 47 2.15 -8.97 -14.63
N PRO A 48 1.57 -9.96 -15.34
CA PRO A 48 0.74 -10.98 -14.72
C PRO A 48 1.54 -11.84 -13.74
N LEU A 49 2.83 -12.11 -14.01
CA LEU A 49 3.67 -12.86 -13.08
C LEU A 49 3.84 -12.12 -11.74
N ALA A 50 4.09 -10.81 -11.78
CA ALA A 50 4.17 -9.98 -10.58
C ALA A 50 2.84 -10.00 -9.82
N ALA A 51 1.70 -9.88 -10.52
CA ALA A 51 0.39 -9.97 -9.89
C ALA A 51 0.18 -11.33 -9.19
N ILE A 52 0.58 -12.44 -9.82
CA ILE A 52 0.54 -13.79 -9.22
C ILE A 52 1.40 -13.85 -7.96
N ILE A 53 2.64 -13.35 -8.02
CA ILE A 53 3.56 -13.34 -6.86
C ILE A 53 2.96 -12.50 -5.72
N PHE A 54 2.35 -11.35 -6.01
CA PHE A 54 1.66 -10.54 -5.00
C PHE A 54 0.49 -11.28 -4.36
N VAL A 55 -0.31 -11.97 -5.17
CA VAL A 55 -1.42 -12.79 -4.68
C VAL A 55 -0.89 -13.89 -3.77
N ILE A 56 0.10 -14.67 -4.22
CA ILE A 56 0.75 -15.72 -3.41
C ILE A 56 1.27 -15.15 -2.10
N ARG A 57 1.96 -14.00 -2.14
CA ARG A 57 2.47 -13.31 -0.94
C ARG A 57 1.34 -13.03 0.04
N ILE A 58 0.25 -12.43 -0.41
CA ILE A 58 -0.91 -12.11 0.45
C ILE A 58 -1.48 -13.38 1.08
N PHE A 59 -1.62 -14.45 0.30
CA PHE A 59 -2.14 -15.72 0.82
C PHE A 59 -1.20 -16.35 1.85
N VAL A 60 0.10 -16.44 1.56
CA VAL A 60 1.09 -16.99 2.48
C VAL A 60 1.14 -16.17 3.77
N GLU A 61 1.17 -14.85 3.67
CA GLU A 61 1.20 -13.96 4.83
C GLU A 61 -0.05 -14.12 5.70
N ARG A 62 -1.24 -14.12 5.08
CA ARG A 62 -2.51 -14.14 5.81
C ARG A 62 -2.87 -15.51 6.38
N TYR A 63 -2.60 -16.58 5.64
CA TYR A 63 -3.07 -17.92 5.99
C TYR A 63 -2.00 -18.81 6.62
N TRP A 64 -0.71 -18.52 6.42
CA TRP A 64 0.37 -19.34 6.98
C TRP A 64 1.16 -18.55 8.02
N ILE A 65 1.74 -17.42 7.66
CA ILE A 65 2.61 -16.64 8.56
C ILE A 65 1.82 -16.07 9.75
N ALA A 66 0.67 -15.43 9.51
CA ALA A 66 -0.14 -14.85 10.57
C ALA A 66 -0.62 -15.87 11.64
N PRO A 67 -1.19 -17.05 11.29
CA PRO A 67 -1.57 -18.03 12.31
C PRO A 67 -0.37 -18.66 13.01
N ILE A 68 0.74 -18.90 12.33
CA ILE A 68 1.98 -19.36 12.97
C ILE A 68 2.47 -18.33 13.98
N GLY A 69 2.48 -17.05 13.62
CA GLY A 69 2.84 -15.97 14.54
C GLY A 69 1.94 -15.93 15.77
N LYS A 70 0.62 -16.09 15.59
CA LYS A 70 -0.33 -16.20 16.71
C LYS A 70 -0.08 -17.43 17.58
N ALA A 71 0.25 -18.57 16.99
CA ALA A 71 0.57 -19.81 17.72
C ALA A 71 1.84 -19.67 18.58
N ILE A 72 2.82 -18.88 18.11
CA ILE A 72 4.05 -18.53 18.86
C ILE A 72 3.77 -17.43 19.91
N GLY A 73 2.55 -16.90 19.98
CA GLY A 73 2.14 -15.89 20.97
C GLY A 73 2.37 -14.44 20.52
N ILE A 74 2.68 -14.21 19.25
CA ILE A 74 2.75 -12.85 18.68
C ILE A 74 1.32 -12.29 18.64
N LYS A 75 1.09 -11.22 19.40
CA LYS A 75 -0.20 -10.54 19.46
C LYS A 75 -0.44 -9.78 18.16
N SER A 76 -1.36 -10.27 17.33
CA SER A 76 -1.76 -9.58 16.08
C SER A 76 -2.70 -8.40 16.30
N THR A 77 -3.03 -8.08 17.54
CA THR A 77 -3.96 -6.99 17.85
C THR A 77 -3.18 -5.70 18.06
N GLY A 78 -3.41 -4.73 17.19
CA GLY A 78 -2.99 -3.35 17.41
C GLY A 78 -3.54 -2.77 18.73
N PRO A 79 -3.09 -1.57 19.13
CA PRO A 79 -3.56 -0.94 20.36
C PRO A 79 -5.08 -0.82 20.39
N LYS A 80 -5.69 -1.22 21.52
CA LYS A 80 -7.16 -1.18 21.68
C LYS A 80 -7.70 0.22 21.37
N PRO A 81 -8.80 0.35 20.63
CA PRO A 81 -9.40 1.63 20.35
C PRO A 81 -9.76 2.36 21.65
N PRO A 82 -9.60 3.70 21.67
CA PRO A 82 -10.10 4.50 22.77
C PRO A 82 -11.63 4.49 22.79
N ILE A 83 -12.22 4.98 23.88
CA ILE A 83 -13.69 5.06 24.01
C ILE A 83 -14.23 5.98 22.90
N PRO A 84 -15.24 5.56 22.12
CA PRO A 84 -15.75 6.38 21.03
C PRO A 84 -16.35 7.68 21.58
N ASN A 85 -15.73 8.82 21.23
CA ASN A 85 -16.22 10.14 21.60
C ASN A 85 -15.98 11.11 20.43
N LYS A 86 -17.07 11.57 19.82
CA LYS A 86 -17.03 12.44 18.63
C LYS A 86 -16.29 13.75 18.89
N LEU A 87 -16.41 14.33 20.08
CA LEU A 87 -15.75 15.59 20.44
C LEU A 87 -14.23 15.42 20.60
N LEU A 88 -13.80 14.29 21.17
CA LEU A 88 -12.37 13.99 21.31
C LEU A 88 -11.73 13.68 19.95
N GLU A 89 -12.44 12.99 19.05
CA GLU A 89 -11.94 12.75 17.69
C GLU A 89 -11.84 14.03 16.87
N THR A 90 -12.87 14.89 16.84
CA THR A 90 -12.80 16.15 16.07
C THR A 90 -11.68 17.06 16.57
N THR A 91 -11.47 17.12 17.89
CA THR A 91 -10.37 17.89 18.47
C THR A 91 -9.00 17.25 18.22
N TYR A 92 -8.90 15.92 18.20
CA TYR A 92 -7.68 15.20 17.85
C TYR A 92 -7.29 15.42 16.38
N SER A 93 -8.26 15.35 15.47
CA SER A 93 -8.05 15.64 14.04
C SER A 93 -7.57 17.06 13.80
N ALA A 94 -8.02 18.03 14.60
CA ALA A 94 -7.57 19.42 14.51
C ALA A 94 -6.17 19.62 15.12
N ASN A 95 -5.84 18.93 16.22
CA ASN A 95 -4.52 19.01 16.84
C ASN A 95 -4.15 17.70 17.55
N SER A 96 -3.11 17.02 17.06
CA SER A 96 -2.60 15.79 17.67
C SER A 96 -1.90 16.01 19.02
N ARG A 97 -1.43 17.23 19.31
CA ARG A 97 -0.75 17.56 20.57
C ARG A 97 -1.76 17.98 21.64
N LEU A 98 -1.63 17.39 22.82
CA LEU A 98 -2.47 17.68 23.98
C LEU A 98 -1.88 18.87 24.75
N ASN A 99 -2.66 19.93 24.92
CA ASN A 99 -2.30 21.12 25.70
C ASN A 99 -3.16 21.24 26.96
N HIS A 100 -2.61 21.75 28.07
CA HIS A 100 -3.35 21.85 29.34
C HIS A 100 -4.65 22.68 29.23
N LYS A 101 -4.60 23.83 28.53
CA LYS A 101 -5.80 24.66 28.26
C LYS A 101 -6.89 23.90 27.51
N MET A 102 -6.50 23.00 26.61
CA MET A 102 -7.42 22.18 25.82
C MET A 102 -8.03 21.07 26.67
N ILE A 103 -7.25 20.45 27.57
CA ILE A 103 -7.76 19.47 28.54
C ILE A 103 -8.89 20.08 29.36
N VAL A 104 -8.67 21.25 29.97
CA VAL A 104 -9.69 21.93 30.80
C VAL A 104 -10.97 22.23 30.00
N LYS A 105 -10.83 22.66 28.74
CA LYS A 105 -11.99 22.87 27.84
C LYS A 105 -12.74 21.56 27.56
N LEU A 106 -12.02 20.49 27.27
CA LEU A 106 -12.60 19.19 26.95
C LEU A 106 -13.27 18.54 28.17
N THR A 107 -12.68 18.67 29.36
CA THR A 107 -13.28 18.22 30.63
C THR A 107 -14.66 18.84 30.83
N LYS A 108 -14.79 20.15 30.57
CA LYS A 108 -16.09 20.85 30.67
C LYS A 108 -17.11 20.40 29.61
N GLN A 109 -16.67 20.02 28.41
CA GLN A 109 -17.55 19.66 27.30
C GLN A 109 -17.99 18.18 27.31
N THR A 110 -17.17 17.30 27.86
CA THR A 110 -17.36 15.84 27.78
C THR A 110 -17.66 15.19 29.13
N GLU A 111 -17.67 15.97 30.22
CA GLU A 111 -17.82 15.49 31.61
C GLU A 111 -16.80 14.39 31.99
N LEU A 112 -15.70 14.29 31.24
CA LEU A 112 -14.62 13.36 31.48
C LEU A 112 -13.57 14.02 32.37
N SER A 113 -12.98 13.25 33.28
CA SER A 113 -11.82 13.70 34.05
C SER A 113 -10.60 13.93 33.14
N GLU A 114 -9.70 14.81 33.57
CA GLU A 114 -8.46 15.11 32.85
C GLU A 114 -7.65 13.82 32.56
N ARG A 115 -7.55 12.92 33.54
CA ARG A 115 -6.87 11.61 33.40
C ARG A 115 -7.51 10.71 32.34
N GLN A 116 -8.84 10.75 32.19
CA GLN A 116 -9.54 9.98 31.16
C GLN A 116 -9.23 10.53 29.77
N ILE A 117 -9.18 11.86 29.61
CA ILE A 117 -8.81 12.54 28.36
C ILE A 117 -7.36 12.22 27.98
N GLU A 118 -6.42 12.30 28.92
CA GLU A 118 -5.02 11.94 28.67
C GLU A 118 -4.83 10.48 28.27
N ARG A 119 -5.54 9.56 28.94
CA ARG A 119 -5.52 8.13 28.62
C ARG A 119 -6.12 7.87 27.24
N TRP A 120 -7.20 8.57 26.89
CA TRP A 120 -7.80 8.52 25.57
C TRP A 120 -6.80 8.97 24.50
N TRP A 121 -6.14 10.11 24.70
CA TRP A 121 -5.14 10.66 23.77
C TRP A 121 -3.96 9.72 23.53
N ARG A 122 -3.46 9.10 24.61
CA ARG A 122 -2.38 8.10 24.52
C ARG A 122 -2.80 6.88 23.70
N ARG A 123 -4.01 6.36 23.91
CA ARG A 123 -4.53 5.23 23.14
C ARG A 123 -4.76 5.60 21.67
N ARG A 124 -5.32 6.78 21.40
CA ARG A 124 -5.56 7.27 20.04
C ARG A 124 -4.27 7.44 19.25
N ARG A 125 -3.21 7.99 19.86
CA ARG A 125 -1.86 8.05 19.26
C ARG A 125 -1.23 6.68 19.05
N ALA A 126 -1.51 5.73 19.94
CA ALA A 126 -1.02 4.37 19.77
C ALA A 126 -1.67 3.71 18.54
N GLN A 127 -2.94 4.01 18.23
CA GLN A 127 -3.59 3.52 17.01
C GLN A 127 -3.02 4.10 15.71
N ASP A 128 -2.48 5.32 15.73
CA ASP A 128 -1.83 5.91 14.54
C ASP A 128 -0.52 5.21 14.18
N LYS A 129 0.02 4.38 15.08
CA LYS A 129 1.22 3.59 14.77
C LYS A 129 0.84 2.51 13.75
N PRO A 130 1.56 2.41 12.62
CA PRO A 130 1.29 1.36 11.65
C PRO A 130 1.46 0.01 12.34
N THR A 131 0.42 -0.82 12.27
CA THR A 131 0.51 -2.21 12.68
C THR A 131 1.03 -3.02 11.51
N THR A 132 2.08 -3.81 11.74
CA THR A 132 2.75 -4.63 10.73
C THR A 132 2.09 -6.00 10.50
N LEU A 133 0.87 -6.20 11.04
CA LEU A 133 0.07 -7.43 10.95
C LEU A 133 -1.38 -7.10 10.57
#